data_AF-A0A2M6T1F3-F1
#
_entry.id   AF-A0A2M6T1F3-F1
#
_cell.length_a   1.000
_cell.length_b   1.000
_cell.length_c   1.000
_cell.angle_alpha   90.00
_cell.angle_beta   90.00
_cell.angle_gamma   90.00
#
_symmetry.space_group_name_H-M   'P 1'
#
loop_
_entity.id
_entity.type
_entity.pdbx_description
1 polymer ?
#
loop_
_entity_poly.entity_id
_entity_poly.type
_entity_poly.pdbx_seq_one_letter_code
_entity_poly.pdbx_strand_id
1 'polypeptide(L)'
;MRKIKFVKNHIYHIYNRGVEKRDIFESDNDKWRFLQGLFLFNNTRASINLLWQVERAKGRATFKTIKDFFKDKKEERTPLVRIMADCLMPNHFHLLIEEIQ
;
A
#
# COMPACT_ATOMS: atom_id res chain seq x y z
N MET A 1 7.04 0.77 -23.72
CA MET A 1 6.48 1.58 -22.61
C MET A 1 4.97 1.69 -22.79
N ARG A 2 4.17 1.59 -21.72
CA ARG A 2 2.69 1.59 -21.81
C ARG A 2 2.21 2.99 -22.24
N LYS A 3 1.32 3.06 -23.25
CA LYS A 3 0.82 4.33 -23.82
C LYS A 3 -0.40 4.93 -23.10
N ILE A 4 -0.93 4.21 -22.12
CA ILE A 4 -2.14 4.61 -21.39
C ILE A 4 -1.77 5.72 -20.41
N LYS A 5 -2.45 6.87 -20.53
CA LYS A 5 -2.37 7.94 -19.53
C LYS A 5 -3.40 7.67 -18.44
N PHE A 6 -2.97 7.73 -17.19
CA PHE A 6 -3.91 7.74 -16.07
C PHE A 6 -4.59 9.11 -16.00
N VAL A 7 -5.90 9.08 -15.82
CA VAL A 7 -6.79 10.23 -15.76
C VAL A 7 -7.48 10.22 -14.41
N LYS A 8 -7.54 11.39 -13.78
CA LYS A 8 -8.25 11.65 -12.53
C LYS A 8 -9.70 11.15 -12.56
N ASN A 9 -10.18 10.70 -11.40
CA ASN A 9 -11.53 10.14 -11.15
C ASN A 9 -11.87 8.88 -11.95
N HIS A 10 -10.89 8.26 -12.61
CA HIS A 10 -11.10 6.99 -13.29
C HIS A 10 -10.63 5.84 -12.41
N ILE A 11 -11.31 4.71 -12.57
CA ILE A 11 -11.04 3.48 -11.83
C ILE A 11 -10.21 2.56 -12.72
N TYR A 12 -9.16 2.00 -12.14
CA TYR A 12 -8.22 1.09 -12.79
C TYR A 12 -8.11 -0.20 -12.02
N HIS A 13 -8.13 -1.31 -12.76
CA HIS A 13 -7.75 -2.62 -12.24
C HIS A 13 -6.27 -2.85 -12.48
N ILE A 14 -5.49 -2.84 -11.41
CA ILE A 14 -4.05 -3.09 -11.44
C ILE A 14 -3.79 -4.47 -10.87
N TYR A 15 -2.94 -5.23 -11.55
CA TYR A 15 -2.52 -6.53 -11.07
C TYR A 15 -1.07 -6.79 -11.45
N ASN A 16 -0.41 -7.62 -10.65
CA ASN A 16 0.89 -8.15 -10.97
C ASN A 16 1.00 -9.59 -10.47
N ARG A 17 1.88 -10.37 -11.09
CA ARG A 17 2.09 -11.78 -10.82
C ARG A 17 3.58 -12.06 -10.63
N GLY A 18 3.91 -12.99 -9.73
CA GLY A 18 5.26 -13.49 -9.56
C GLY A 18 5.84 -14.06 -10.86
N VAL A 19 7.12 -13.75 -11.11
CA VAL A 19 7.88 -14.34 -12.23
C VAL A 19 7.86 -15.86 -12.09
N GLU A 20 7.71 -16.56 -13.22
CA GLU A 20 7.57 -18.03 -13.25
C GLU A 20 6.41 -18.58 -12.41
N LYS A 21 5.39 -17.74 -12.12
CA LYS A 21 4.24 -18.09 -11.28
C LYS A 21 4.61 -18.45 -9.83
N ARG A 22 5.82 -18.10 -9.40
CA ARG A 22 6.28 -18.30 -8.01
C ARG A 22 5.40 -17.51 -7.05
N ASP A 23 5.28 -18.04 -5.84
CA ASP A 23 4.58 -17.36 -4.77
C ASP A 23 5.35 -16.08 -4.40
N ILE A 24 4.60 -14.99 -4.25
CA ILE A 24 5.08 -13.68 -3.82
C ILE A 24 4.71 -13.42 -2.34
N PHE A 25 3.79 -14.20 -1.80
CA PHE A 25 3.44 -14.22 -0.38
C PHE A 25 3.63 -15.64 0.15
N GLU A 26 4.68 -15.86 0.93
CA GLU A 26 4.98 -17.16 1.54
C GLU A 26 4.22 -17.35 2.86
N SER A 27 3.79 -16.24 3.48
CA SER A 27 3.05 -16.22 4.73
C SER A 27 1.96 -15.14 4.74
N ASP A 28 1.00 -15.27 5.66
CA ASP A 28 0.03 -14.20 5.89
C ASP A 28 0.69 -12.92 6.42
N ASN A 29 1.85 -13.02 7.06
CA ASN A 29 2.61 -11.85 7.49
C ASN A 29 3.11 -11.03 6.28
N ASP A 30 3.41 -11.67 5.15
CA ASP A 30 3.80 -10.98 3.92
C ASP A 30 2.62 -10.22 3.32
N LYS A 31 1.43 -10.82 3.33
CA LYS A 31 0.18 -10.14 2.92
C LYS A 31 -0.08 -8.93 3.80
N TRP A 32 0.06 -9.07 5.12
CA TRP A 32 -0.09 -7.94 6.05
C TRP A 32 0.95 -6.84 5.80
N ARG A 33 2.22 -7.19 5.54
CA ARG A 33 3.26 -6.22 5.17
C ARG A 33 2.92 -5.51 3.87
N PHE A 34 2.39 -6.22 2.88
CA PHE A 34 1.96 -5.64 1.61
C PHE A 34 0.86 -4.59 1.81
N LEU A 35 -0.20 -4.91 2.57
CA LEU A 35 -1.29 -3.97 2.86
C LEU A 35 -0.81 -2.75 3.67
N GLN A 36 0.09 -2.95 4.63
CA GLN A 36 0.72 -1.85 5.37
C GLN A 36 1.54 -0.95 4.44
N GLY A 37 2.29 -1.55 3.51
CA GLY A 37 3.01 -0.82 2.46
C GLY A 37 2.09 0.01 1.58
N LEU A 38 1.00 -0.59 1.07
CA LEU A 38 -0.02 0.13 0.30
C LEU A 38 -0.56 1.35 1.06
N PHE A 39 -0.81 1.20 2.36
CA PHE A 39 -1.25 2.32 3.18
C PHE A 39 -0.14 3.35 3.37
N LEU A 40 1.06 2.97 3.76
CA LEU A 40 2.16 3.89 4.11
C LEU A 40 2.74 4.65 2.91
N PHE A 41 2.83 3.99 1.76
CA PHE A 41 3.42 4.57 0.55
C PHE A 41 2.43 5.32 -0.32
N ASN A 42 1.12 5.17 -0.07
CA ASN A 42 0.09 5.97 -0.71
C ASN A 42 -0.02 7.36 -0.05
N ASN A 43 0.98 8.20 -0.27
CA ASN A 43 1.03 9.57 0.21
C ASN A 43 1.88 10.42 -0.74
N THR A 44 1.53 11.70 -0.93
CA THR A 44 2.34 12.60 -1.77
C THR A 44 3.71 12.91 -1.14
N ARG A 45 3.77 12.97 0.19
CA ARG A 45 5.03 13.17 0.92
C ARG A 45 5.85 11.89 0.93
N ALA A 46 7.16 12.05 0.77
CA ALA A 46 8.11 10.94 0.76
C ALA A 46 8.03 10.11 2.05
N SER A 47 7.73 8.83 1.89
CA SER A 47 7.51 7.86 2.97
C SER A 47 8.80 7.18 3.46
N ILE A 48 9.91 7.92 3.51
CA ILE A 48 11.23 7.33 3.81
C ILE A 48 11.24 6.76 5.24
N ASN A 49 11.56 5.46 5.35
CA ASN A 49 11.70 4.73 6.60
C ASN A 49 10.47 4.75 7.52
N LEU A 50 9.27 5.02 6.99
CA LEU A 50 8.04 5.15 7.81
C LEU A 50 7.73 3.88 8.61
N LEU A 51 7.84 2.71 7.98
CA LEU A 51 7.59 1.44 8.64
C LEU A 51 8.56 1.24 9.82
N TRP A 52 9.85 1.49 9.61
CA TRP A 52 10.86 1.42 10.67
C TRP A 52 10.62 2.45 11.79
N GLN A 53 10.19 3.67 11.46
CA GLN A 53 9.85 4.68 12.45
C GLN A 53 8.66 4.25 13.32
N VAL A 54 7.63 3.65 12.70
CA VAL A 54 6.48 3.08 13.43
C VAL A 54 6.96 1.95 14.33
N GLU A 55 7.78 1.04 13.81
CA GLU A 55 8.30 -0.11 14.56
C GLU A 55 9.12 0.31 15.78
N ARG A 56 9.98 1.31 15.60
CA ARG A 56 10.83 1.86 16.66
C ARG A 56 10.01 2.61 17.72
N ALA A 57 8.96 3.33 17.33
CA ALA A 57 8.19 4.15 18.24
C ALA A 57 7.07 3.40 18.97
N LYS A 58 6.48 2.37 18.35
CA LYS A 58 5.25 1.70 18.81
C LYS A 58 5.37 0.18 18.90
N GLY A 59 6.52 -0.41 18.58
CA GLY A 59 6.69 -1.86 18.43
C GLY A 59 6.08 -2.35 17.11
N ARG A 60 5.73 -3.64 17.02
CA ARG A 60 5.29 -4.28 15.76
C ARG A 60 4.34 -3.40 14.93
N ALA A 61 4.67 -3.20 13.65
CA ALA A 61 3.81 -2.47 12.74
C ALA A 61 2.50 -3.24 12.49
N THR A 62 1.41 -2.62 12.92
CA THR A 62 0.03 -3.04 12.74
C THR A 62 -0.75 -1.82 12.28
N PHE A 63 -1.94 -2.02 11.71
CA PHE A 63 -2.78 -0.88 11.32
C PHE A 63 -3.11 0.06 12.48
N LYS A 64 -3.22 -0.49 13.70
CA LYS A 64 -3.43 0.32 14.91
C LYS A 64 -2.21 1.19 15.21
N THR A 65 -1.02 0.59 15.31
CA THR A 65 0.21 1.32 15.63
C THR A 65 0.58 2.33 14.55
N ILE A 66 0.31 2.02 13.28
CA ILE A 66 0.46 2.96 12.17
C ILE A 66 -0.49 4.16 12.32
N LYS A 67 -1.79 3.93 12.56
CA LYS A 67 -2.76 5.01 12.76
C LYS A 67 -2.40 5.89 13.95
N ASP A 68 -2.02 5.28 15.07
CA ASP A 68 -1.60 5.99 16.27
C ASP A 68 -0.36 6.85 16.02
N PHE A 69 0.61 6.34 15.26
CA PHE A 69 1.82 7.09 14.89
C PHE A 69 1.51 8.36 14.07
N PHE A 70 0.61 8.28 13.08
CA PHE A 70 0.20 9.45 12.31
C PHE A 70 -0.60 10.45 13.14
N LYS A 71 -1.43 9.95 14.08
CA LYS A 71 -2.19 10.79 15.01
C LYS A 71 -1.26 11.60 15.92
N ASP A 72 -0.22 10.96 16.46
CA ASP A 72 0.76 11.62 17.33
C ASP A 72 1.56 12.69 16.58
N LYS A 73 1.90 12.44 15.31
CA LYS A 73 2.60 13.41 14.46
C LYS A 73 1.71 14.55 13.95
N LYS A 74 0.40 14.50 14.17
CA LYS A 74 -0.60 15.43 13.58
C LYS A 74 -0.41 15.60 12.07
N GLU A 75 -0.01 14.52 11.40
CA GLU A 75 0.33 14.58 9.99
C GLU A 75 -0.89 14.21 9.14
N GLU A 76 -1.41 15.18 8.39
CA GLU A 76 -2.47 14.94 7.42
C GLU A 76 -1.92 14.17 6.23
N ARG A 77 -2.61 13.09 5.89
CA ARG A 77 -2.25 12.24 4.75
C ARG A 77 -2.91 12.76 3.49
N THR A 78 -2.14 12.85 2.42
CA THR A 78 -2.60 13.23 1.08
C THR A 78 -2.38 12.03 0.15
N PRO A 79 -3.35 11.10 0.06
CA PRO A 79 -3.20 9.90 -0.75
C PRO A 79 -3.02 10.25 -2.24
N LEU A 80 -2.22 9.45 -2.94
CA LEU A 80 -2.01 9.53 -4.39
C LEU A 80 -3.20 8.92 -5.15
N VAL A 81 -3.68 7.78 -4.64
CA VAL A 81 -4.78 7.00 -5.22
C VAL A 81 -5.76 6.59 -4.13
N ARG A 82 -7.03 6.35 -4.47
CA ARG A 82 -8.01 5.74 -3.56
C ARG A 82 -8.05 4.24 -3.83
N ILE A 83 -7.72 3.43 -2.83
CA ILE A 83 -7.78 1.97 -2.92
C ILE A 83 -9.21 1.55 -2.57
N MET A 84 -9.92 0.96 -3.54
CA MET A 84 -11.32 0.56 -3.39
C MET A 84 -11.46 -0.91 -2.99
N ALA A 85 -10.61 -1.77 -3.54
CA ALA A 85 -10.59 -3.20 -3.23
C ALA A 85 -9.20 -3.79 -3.44
N ASP A 86 -8.89 -4.84 -2.69
CA ASP A 86 -7.70 -5.67 -2.85
C ASP A 86 -8.05 -7.15 -2.82
N CYS A 87 -7.28 -7.94 -3.56
CA CYS A 87 -7.33 -9.40 -3.53
C CYS A 87 -5.89 -9.93 -3.62
N LEU A 88 -5.47 -10.65 -2.58
CA LEU A 88 -4.10 -11.15 -2.44
C LEU A 88 -4.09 -12.68 -2.54
N MET A 89 -3.57 -13.19 -3.65
CA MET A 89 -3.36 -14.61 -3.90
C MET A 89 -1.87 -14.95 -3.72
N PRO A 90 -1.50 -16.20 -3.40
CA PRO A 90 -0.11 -16.56 -3.13
C PRO A 90 0.90 -16.07 -4.16
N ASN A 91 0.58 -16.16 -5.46
CA ASN A 91 1.47 -15.78 -6.56
C ASN A 91 1.07 -14.51 -7.32
N HIS A 92 0.01 -13.81 -6.94
CA HIS A 92 -0.41 -12.57 -7.62
C HIS A 92 -1.33 -11.72 -6.75
N PHE A 93 -1.50 -10.46 -7.11
CA PHE A 93 -2.48 -9.59 -6.46
C PHE A 93 -3.29 -8.81 -7.48
N HIS A 94 -4.47 -8.41 -7.08
CA HIS A 94 -5.34 -7.49 -7.80
C HIS A 94 -5.71 -6.32 -6.89
N LEU A 95 -5.67 -5.11 -7.44
CA LEU A 95 -6.10 -3.87 -6.82
C LEU A 95 -7.10 -3.17 -7.72
N LEU A 96 -8.18 -2.70 -7.14
CA LEU A 96 -9.08 -1.74 -7.77
C LEU A 96 -8.78 -0.37 -7.16
N ILE A 97 -8.26 0.54 -7.97
CA ILE A 97 -7.85 1.86 -7.51
C ILE A 97 -8.50 2.96 -8.34
N GLU A 98 -8.75 4.11 -7.73
CA GLU A 98 -9.19 5.32 -8.40
C GLU A 98 -8.08 6.37 -8.33
N GLU A 99 -7.77 6.98 -9.47
CA GLU A 99 -6.83 8.09 -9.56
C GLU A 99 -7.47 9.35 -8.95
N ILE A 100 -6.84 9.95 -7.93
CA ILE A 100 -7.41 11.13 -7.25
C ILE A 100 -6.59 12.40 -7.44
N GLN A 101 -5.39 12.33 -8.01
CA GLN A 101 -4.60 13.52 -8.36
C GLN A 101 -4.78 13.96 -9.80
#